data_AF-A0A6V8SHX9-F1
#
_entry.id   AF-A0A6V8SHX9-F1
#
_cell.length_a   1.000
_cell.length_b   1.000
_cell.length_c   1.000
_cell.angle_alpha   90.00
_cell.angle_beta   90.00
_cell.angle_gamma   90.00
#
_symmetry.space_group_name_H-M   'P 1'
#
loop_
_entity.id
_entity.type
_entity.pdbx_description
1 polymer ?
#
loop_
_entity_poly.entity_id
_entity_poly.type
_entity_poly.pdbx_seq_one_letter_code
_entity_poly.pdbx_strand_id
1 'polypeptide(L)'
;MTGCYFTNLENIVMGYLKNTKQSIYAAVAWINFNIYGQIFLELLNRGIKIRILINNDGINQRYINIIDDLNSKGAEIRLVSYAGIMHHKFCIIDEQVCLLGSFNWTQSANVRNIEDLNVCDEPQFVYNYLLEFNALWDLCKSDIRLLRNPQICPDCLNPIINILFMEPEGYYQTKIDVLQQCGCEQKIVYTDYYDVSVYNNYEAAIHQFEDDIAAVQQSGDEVTYYQLMAQQDFVISNYLSLVRNNRMGLPIIHAVGVKSWEWFNKHDGEYVYKIIWKERGTSSYIQDKYDISE
;
A
#
# COMPACT_ATOMS: atom_id res chain seq x y z
N MET A 1 -17.87 12.94 -0.08
CA MET A 1 -18.95 12.71 -1.04
C MET A 1 -18.49 11.68 -2.03
N THR A 2 -19.02 10.47 -1.93
CA THR A 2 -18.78 9.39 -2.89
C THR A 2 -19.76 9.53 -4.06
N GLY A 3 -19.32 9.31 -5.30
CA GLY A 3 -20.15 9.47 -6.49
C GLY A 3 -19.63 8.72 -7.72
N CYS A 4 -20.54 8.34 -8.61
CA CYS A 4 -20.24 7.69 -9.89
C CYS A 4 -20.56 8.64 -11.05
N TYR A 5 -19.66 8.71 -12.03
CA TYR A 5 -19.77 9.60 -13.17
C TYR A 5 -19.53 8.84 -14.47
N PHE A 6 -20.35 9.13 -15.47
CA PHE A 6 -20.33 8.48 -16.79
C PHE A 6 -20.20 9.48 -17.95
N THR A 7 -20.11 10.78 -17.64
CA THR A 7 -19.92 11.87 -18.60
C THR A 7 -19.03 12.93 -17.98
N ASN A 8 -18.40 13.76 -18.83
CA ASN A 8 -17.59 14.90 -18.39
C ASN A 8 -16.39 14.53 -17.49
N LEU A 9 -15.85 13.33 -17.66
CA LEU A 9 -14.86 12.72 -16.76
C LEU A 9 -13.56 13.55 -16.67
N GLU A 10 -13.06 14.05 -17.80
CA GLU A 10 -11.86 14.88 -17.85
C GLU A 10 -11.99 16.15 -16.99
N ASN A 11 -13.11 16.86 -17.09
CA ASN A 11 -13.37 18.08 -16.31
C ASN A 11 -13.52 17.78 -14.81
N ILE A 12 -14.10 16.63 -14.45
CA ILE A 12 -14.20 16.20 -13.05
C ILE A 12 -12.79 15.96 -12.49
N VAL A 13 -11.96 15.18 -13.18
CA VAL A 13 -10.55 14.94 -12.78
C VAL A 13 -9.81 16.27 -12.64
N MET A 14 -9.88 17.16 -13.65
CA MET A 14 -9.22 18.46 -13.61
C MET A 14 -9.72 19.34 -12.44
N GLY A 15 -11.02 19.28 -12.13
CA GLY A 15 -11.61 19.99 -10.99
C GLY A 15 -11.03 19.54 -9.66
N TYR A 16 -10.90 18.23 -9.45
CA TYR A 16 -10.28 17.68 -8.26
C TYR A 16 -8.79 18.03 -8.17
N LEU A 17 -8.02 17.85 -9.26
CA LEU A 17 -6.59 18.18 -9.30
C LEU A 17 -6.32 19.65 -8.98
N LYS A 18 -7.09 20.58 -9.55
CA LYS A 18 -6.90 22.02 -9.29
C LYS A 18 -7.17 22.39 -7.83
N ASN A 19 -8.04 21.66 -7.14
CA ASN A 19 -8.41 21.94 -5.75
C ASN A 19 -7.48 21.30 -4.71
N THR A 20 -6.59 20.37 -5.11
CA THR A 20 -5.60 19.72 -4.24
C THR A 20 -4.84 20.72 -3.36
N LYS A 21 -4.60 20.35 -2.09
CA LYS A 21 -3.97 21.22 -1.08
C LYS A 21 -2.63 20.70 -0.54
N GLN A 22 -2.38 19.41 -0.62
CA GLN A 22 -1.23 18.76 0.00
C GLN A 22 -0.50 17.83 -0.97
N SER A 23 -1.22 16.87 -1.57
CA SER A 23 -0.56 15.79 -2.33
C SER A 23 -1.42 15.12 -3.39
N ILE A 24 -0.75 14.60 -4.42
CA ILE A 24 -1.30 13.70 -5.43
C ILE A 24 -0.45 12.43 -5.49
N TYR A 25 -1.11 11.28 -5.39
CA TYR A 25 -0.54 9.96 -5.67
C TYR A 25 -1.38 9.30 -6.75
N ALA A 26 -0.86 9.17 -7.97
CA ALA A 26 -1.64 8.65 -9.11
C ALA A 26 -0.96 7.46 -9.79
N ALA A 27 -1.69 6.36 -9.97
CA ALA A 27 -1.28 5.26 -10.82
C ALA A 27 -2.27 5.14 -11.98
N VAL A 28 -1.85 5.63 -13.15
CA VAL A 28 -2.70 5.69 -14.35
C VAL A 28 -1.92 5.16 -15.54
N ALA A 29 -2.49 4.18 -16.26
CA ALA A 29 -1.81 3.56 -17.40
C ALA A 29 -1.31 4.60 -18.41
N TRP A 30 -2.17 5.56 -18.79
CA TRP A 30 -1.86 6.59 -19.77
C TRP A 30 -2.36 7.97 -19.36
N ILE A 31 -1.50 8.98 -19.53
CA ILE A 31 -1.81 10.39 -19.28
C ILE A 31 -1.45 11.22 -20.51
N ASN A 32 -2.34 12.12 -20.91
CA ASN A 32 -2.07 13.15 -21.91
C ASN A 32 -1.43 14.37 -21.23
N PHE A 33 -0.10 14.39 -21.16
CA PHE A 33 0.63 15.48 -20.51
C PHE A 33 0.50 16.84 -21.22
N ASN A 34 0.03 16.90 -22.47
CA ASN A 34 -0.31 18.18 -23.10
C ASN A 34 -1.52 18.86 -22.41
N ILE A 35 -2.41 18.09 -21.78
CA ILE A 35 -3.58 18.60 -21.05
C ILE A 35 -3.24 18.75 -19.57
N TYR A 36 -2.74 17.67 -18.96
CA TYR A 36 -2.54 17.62 -17.50
C TYR A 36 -1.22 18.24 -17.04
N GLY A 37 -0.21 18.38 -17.91
CA GLY A 37 1.11 18.88 -17.55
C GLY A 37 1.08 20.30 -16.97
N GLN A 38 0.27 21.19 -17.54
CA GLN A 38 0.11 22.55 -17.03
C GLN A 38 -0.52 22.57 -15.62
N ILE A 39 -1.49 21.68 -15.37
CA ILE A 39 -2.11 21.55 -14.03
C ILE A 39 -1.08 21.09 -13.02
N PHE A 40 -0.27 20.08 -13.36
CA PHE A 40 0.79 19.61 -12.46
C PHE A 40 1.81 20.71 -12.18
N LEU A 41 2.21 21.48 -13.18
CA LEU A 41 3.10 22.63 -12.98
C LEU A 41 2.52 23.67 -12.02
N GLU A 42 1.24 24.02 -12.17
CA GLU A 42 0.54 24.95 -11.26
C GLU A 42 0.49 24.43 -9.82
N LEU A 43 0.32 23.11 -9.64
CA LEU A 43 0.32 22.47 -8.33
C LEU A 43 1.72 22.43 -7.71
N LEU A 44 2.76 22.13 -8.49
CA LEU A 44 4.15 22.20 -8.02
C LEU A 44 4.52 23.61 -7.54
N ASN A 45 4.10 24.64 -8.28
CA ASN A 45 4.31 26.04 -7.89
C ASN A 45 3.61 26.41 -6.56
N ARG A 46 2.57 25.67 -6.20
CA ARG A 46 1.86 25.79 -4.91
C ARG A 46 2.47 24.93 -3.80
N GLY A 47 3.57 24.22 -4.07
CA GLY A 47 4.24 23.33 -3.13
C GLY A 47 3.54 21.97 -2.92
N ILE A 48 2.64 21.59 -3.82
CA ILE A 48 1.92 20.32 -3.75
C ILE A 48 2.85 19.17 -4.10
N LYS A 49 2.86 18.12 -3.28
CA LYS A 49 3.62 16.89 -3.55
C LYS A 49 2.95 16.09 -4.67
N ILE A 50 3.68 15.73 -5.71
CA ILE A 50 3.13 14.96 -6.84
C ILE A 50 3.96 13.71 -7.06
N ARG A 51 3.31 12.54 -6.93
CA ARG A 51 3.87 11.24 -7.31
C ARG A 51 2.97 10.55 -8.32
N ILE A 52 3.52 10.16 -9.47
CA ILE A 52 2.74 9.53 -10.53
C ILE A 52 3.49 8.30 -11.07
N LEU A 53 2.78 7.18 -11.16
CA LEU A 53 3.20 5.97 -11.87
C LEU A 53 2.40 5.88 -13.17
N ILE A 54 3.12 5.73 -14.30
CA ILE A 54 2.53 5.51 -15.61
C ILE A 54 3.17 4.31 -16.31
N ASN A 55 2.45 3.68 -17.24
CA ASN A 55 2.98 2.53 -17.98
C ASN A 55 4.15 2.96 -18.88
N ASN A 56 5.24 2.21 -18.90
CA ASN A 56 6.36 2.49 -19.79
C ASN A 56 6.12 1.91 -21.19
N ASP A 57 5.53 2.71 -22.08
CA ASP A 57 5.26 2.38 -23.47
C ASP A 57 5.41 3.61 -24.38
N GLY A 58 5.25 3.42 -25.69
CA GLY A 58 5.33 4.51 -26.67
C GLY A 58 4.26 5.60 -26.50
N ILE A 59 3.13 5.30 -25.82
CA ILE A 59 2.04 6.27 -25.59
C ILE A 59 2.46 7.31 -24.54
N ASN A 60 3.20 6.90 -23.51
CA ASN A 60 3.71 7.82 -22.50
C ASN A 60 5.09 8.39 -22.87
N GLN A 61 5.95 7.62 -23.54
CA GLN A 61 7.31 8.07 -23.92
C GLN A 61 7.31 9.29 -24.85
N ARG A 62 6.26 9.49 -25.66
CA ARG A 62 6.13 10.71 -26.48
C ARG A 62 6.08 12.01 -25.66
N TYR A 63 5.76 11.92 -24.36
CA TYR A 63 5.71 13.06 -23.44
C TYR A 63 6.96 13.18 -22.57
N ILE A 64 8.03 12.43 -22.84
CA ILE A 64 9.21 12.36 -21.95
C ILE A 64 9.80 13.74 -21.64
N ASN A 65 9.86 14.66 -22.62
CA ASN A 65 10.35 16.02 -22.40
C ASN A 65 9.50 16.82 -21.39
N ILE A 66 8.17 16.63 -21.40
CA ILE A 66 7.27 17.28 -20.45
C ILE A 66 7.41 16.65 -19.07
N ILE A 67 7.53 15.32 -19.03
CA ILE A 67 7.72 14.56 -17.79
C ILE A 67 9.04 14.96 -17.12
N ASP A 68 10.12 15.05 -17.88
CA ASP A 68 11.45 15.45 -17.38
C ASP A 68 11.46 16.90 -16.88
N ASP A 69 10.78 17.83 -17.58
CA ASP A 69 10.60 19.20 -17.11
C ASP A 69 9.83 19.26 -15.78
N LEU A 70 8.72 18.52 -15.65
CA LEU A 70 7.95 18.43 -14.40
C LEU A 70 8.78 17.82 -13.27
N ASN A 71 9.54 16.76 -13.55
CA ASN A 71 10.42 16.11 -12.58
C ASN A 71 11.53 17.07 -12.12
N SER A 72 12.10 17.86 -13.03
CA SER A 72 13.10 18.89 -12.69
C SER A 72 12.55 19.99 -11.76
N LYS A 73 11.23 20.16 -11.74
CA LYS A 73 10.49 21.12 -10.89
C LYS A 73 9.92 20.49 -9.61
N GLY A 74 10.25 19.23 -9.33
CA GLY A 74 9.92 18.56 -8.07
C GLY A 74 8.77 17.55 -8.13
N ALA A 75 8.20 17.27 -9.30
CA ALA A 75 7.35 16.09 -9.42
C ALA A 75 8.19 14.81 -9.32
N GLU A 76 7.55 13.72 -8.90
CA GLU A 76 8.12 12.38 -8.99
C GLU A 76 7.24 11.54 -9.94
N ILE A 77 7.55 11.57 -11.23
CA ILE A 77 6.81 10.81 -12.25
C ILE A 77 7.71 9.69 -12.77
N ARG A 78 7.25 8.43 -12.62
CA ARG A 78 7.99 7.23 -13.02
C ARG A 78 7.25 6.45 -14.10
N LEU A 79 7.96 6.13 -15.17
CA LEU A 79 7.52 5.15 -16.16
C LEU A 79 7.90 3.75 -15.67
N VAL A 80 6.91 2.88 -15.44
CA VAL A 80 7.12 1.54 -14.89
C VAL A 80 6.84 0.44 -15.92
N SER A 81 7.71 -0.57 -15.92
CA SER A 81 7.55 -1.79 -16.73
C SER A 81 7.42 -3.01 -15.83
N TYR A 82 6.20 -3.46 -15.63
CA TYR A 82 5.94 -4.75 -14.99
C TYR A 82 5.90 -5.86 -16.05
N ALA A 83 5.83 -7.13 -15.67
CA ALA A 83 5.74 -8.25 -16.63
C ALA A 83 4.35 -8.32 -17.31
N GLY A 84 3.83 -7.15 -17.72
CA GLY A 84 2.47 -6.81 -18.16
C GLY A 84 2.26 -5.29 -18.13
N ILE A 85 1.04 -4.84 -18.46
CA ILE A 85 0.67 -3.42 -18.44
C ILE A 85 0.31 -3.03 -16.99
N MET A 86 0.88 -1.92 -16.48
CA MET A 86 0.37 -1.26 -15.27
C MET A 86 -0.96 -0.58 -15.65
N HIS A 87 -2.07 -1.31 -15.51
CA HIS A 87 -3.37 -0.92 -16.03
C HIS A 87 -4.27 -0.22 -14.99
N HIS A 88 -3.74 0.15 -13.84
CA HIS A 88 -4.48 0.96 -12.87
C HIS A 88 -4.89 2.30 -13.48
N LYS A 89 -6.02 2.84 -13.01
CA LYS A 89 -6.46 4.23 -13.25
C LYS A 89 -7.04 4.76 -11.95
N PHE A 90 -6.17 5.12 -11.02
CA PHE A 90 -6.59 5.79 -9.80
C PHE A 90 -5.69 6.97 -9.44
N CYS A 91 -6.23 7.89 -8.65
CA CYS A 91 -5.53 9.05 -8.12
C CYS A 91 -6.05 9.38 -6.73
N ILE A 92 -5.17 9.31 -5.75
CA ILE A 92 -5.42 9.77 -4.38
C ILE A 92 -5.02 11.24 -4.28
N ILE A 93 -5.92 12.05 -3.75
CA ILE A 93 -5.75 13.49 -3.52
C ILE A 93 -5.85 13.76 -2.03
N ASP A 94 -4.83 14.43 -1.50
CA ASP A 94 -4.72 14.87 -0.11
C ASP A 94 -4.94 13.76 0.93
N GLU A 95 -4.70 12.50 0.55
CA GLU A 95 -4.94 11.30 1.38
C GLU A 95 -6.39 11.20 1.90
N GLN A 96 -7.33 11.84 1.19
CA GLN A 96 -8.73 11.97 1.60
C GLN A 96 -9.72 11.58 0.50
N VAL A 97 -9.32 11.68 -0.77
CA VAL A 97 -10.20 11.38 -1.91
C VAL A 97 -9.46 10.48 -2.89
N CYS A 98 -10.10 9.39 -3.29
CA CYS A 98 -9.63 8.51 -4.35
C CYS A 98 -10.54 8.64 -5.58
N LEU A 99 -9.96 9.08 -6.70
CA LEU A 99 -10.57 8.99 -8.02
C LEU A 99 -10.17 7.65 -8.64
N LEU A 100 -11.11 6.86 -9.16
CA LEU A 100 -10.82 5.57 -9.78
C LEU A 100 -11.86 5.17 -10.83
N GLY A 101 -11.51 4.31 -11.77
CA GLY A 101 -12.48 3.76 -12.72
C GLY A 101 -11.79 3.12 -13.93
N SER A 102 -12.51 3.06 -15.05
CA SER A 102 -11.93 2.66 -16.33
C SER A 102 -11.18 3.81 -17.04
N PHE A 103 -11.55 5.06 -16.74
CA PHE A 103 -11.08 6.26 -17.44
C PHE A 103 -9.56 6.47 -17.37
N ASN A 104 -8.87 6.25 -18.49
CA ASN A 104 -7.51 6.75 -18.68
C ASN A 104 -7.52 8.26 -18.92
N TRP A 105 -6.48 8.98 -18.50
CA TRP A 105 -6.40 10.45 -18.63
C TRP A 105 -5.96 10.87 -20.04
N THR A 106 -6.67 10.39 -21.06
CA THR A 106 -6.34 10.59 -22.47
C THR A 106 -7.53 11.13 -23.24
N GLN A 107 -7.26 11.86 -24.33
CA GLN A 107 -8.31 12.43 -25.17
C GLN A 107 -9.24 11.34 -25.77
N SER A 108 -8.70 10.17 -26.12
CA SER A 108 -9.51 9.07 -26.66
C SER A 108 -10.50 8.51 -25.64
N ALA A 109 -10.08 8.40 -24.37
CA ALA A 109 -10.97 8.01 -23.28
C ALA A 109 -12.12 9.02 -23.09
N ASN A 110 -11.86 10.31 -23.31
CA ASN A 110 -12.86 11.38 -23.15
C ASN A 110 -13.87 11.48 -24.31
N VAL A 111 -13.46 11.13 -25.54
CA VAL A 111 -14.26 11.40 -26.76
C VAL A 111 -14.82 10.15 -27.42
N ARG A 112 -14.14 9.00 -27.29
CA ARG A 112 -14.45 7.80 -28.09
C ARG A 112 -14.86 6.60 -27.25
N ASN A 113 -14.32 6.47 -26.05
CA ASN A 113 -14.57 5.30 -25.22
C ASN A 113 -15.80 5.50 -24.33
N ILE A 114 -16.43 4.40 -23.95
CA ILE A 114 -17.42 4.36 -22.88
C ILE A 114 -16.66 4.01 -21.61
N GLU A 115 -16.54 4.98 -20.70
CA GLU A 115 -15.72 4.90 -19.50
C GLU A 115 -16.53 5.36 -18.29
N ASP A 116 -16.04 5.06 -17.10
CA ASP A 116 -16.57 5.50 -15.82
C ASP A 116 -15.45 6.13 -14.97
N LEU A 117 -15.86 7.05 -14.10
CA LEU A 117 -15.04 7.61 -13.04
C LEU A 117 -15.85 7.61 -11.75
N ASN A 118 -15.29 7.05 -10.71
CA ASN A 118 -15.83 7.05 -9.37
C ASN A 118 -14.96 7.96 -8.50
N VAL A 119 -15.59 8.64 -7.57
CA VAL A 119 -14.94 9.41 -6.51
C VAL A 119 -15.35 8.77 -5.21
N CYS A 120 -14.36 8.42 -4.38
CA CYS A 120 -14.57 7.83 -3.06
C CYS A 120 -13.80 8.63 -2.03
N ASP A 121 -14.44 8.93 -0.90
CA ASP A 121 -13.83 9.60 0.25
C ASP A 121 -13.98 8.78 1.54
N GLU A 122 -14.35 7.50 1.41
CA GLU A 122 -14.38 6.57 2.52
C GLU A 122 -12.93 6.26 2.95
N PRO A 123 -12.52 6.57 4.20
CA PRO A 123 -11.11 6.56 4.56
C PRO A 123 -10.44 5.19 4.44
N GLN A 124 -11.10 4.09 4.78
CA GLN A 124 -10.53 2.76 4.61
C GLN A 124 -10.21 2.50 3.13
N PHE A 125 -11.13 2.85 2.24
CA PHE A 125 -10.94 2.74 0.80
C PHE A 125 -9.76 3.58 0.31
N VAL A 126 -9.67 4.84 0.76
CA VAL A 126 -8.58 5.75 0.38
C VAL A 126 -7.23 5.22 0.83
N TYR A 127 -7.11 4.76 2.09
CA TYR A 127 -5.87 4.21 2.62
C TYR A 127 -5.47 2.89 1.95
N ASN A 128 -6.43 2.03 1.61
CA ASN A 128 -6.15 0.81 0.84
C ASN A 128 -5.51 1.12 -0.53
N TYR A 129 -6.02 2.14 -1.23
CA TYR A 129 -5.42 2.59 -2.49
C TYR A 129 -4.07 3.27 -2.31
N LEU A 130 -3.87 3.98 -1.19
CA LEU A 130 -2.58 4.57 -0.85
C LEU A 130 -1.53 3.48 -0.55
N LEU A 131 -1.90 2.39 0.14
CA LEU A 131 -1.04 1.22 0.34
C LEU A 131 -0.70 0.52 -0.97
N GLU A 132 -1.68 0.34 -1.87
CA GLU A 132 -1.40 -0.19 -3.22
C GLU A 132 -0.47 0.73 -4.00
N PHE A 133 -0.64 2.06 -3.91
CA PHE A 133 0.28 3.00 -4.53
C PHE A 133 1.70 2.85 -3.98
N ASN A 134 1.87 2.83 -2.65
CA ASN A 134 3.17 2.67 -2.01
C ASN A 134 3.81 1.33 -2.39
N ALA A 135 3.04 0.25 -2.42
CA ALA A 135 3.51 -1.05 -2.91
C ALA A 135 4.04 -0.95 -4.35
N LEU A 136 3.27 -0.36 -5.27
CA LEU A 136 3.71 -0.18 -6.66
C LEU A 136 4.90 0.79 -6.79
N TRP A 137 5.04 1.72 -5.87
CA TRP A 137 6.13 2.70 -5.87
C TRP A 137 7.47 2.09 -5.45
N ASP A 138 7.43 1.17 -4.49
CA ASP A 138 8.62 0.57 -3.88
C ASP A 138 9.01 -0.76 -4.54
N LEU A 139 8.04 -1.53 -5.05
CA LEU A 139 8.31 -2.83 -5.64
C LEU A 139 8.93 -2.70 -7.04
N CYS A 140 10.02 -3.43 -7.25
CA CYS A 140 10.64 -3.51 -8.56
C CYS A 140 10.01 -4.60 -9.44
N LYS A 141 10.40 -4.65 -10.72
CA LYS A 141 9.88 -5.64 -11.69
C LYS A 141 10.05 -7.08 -11.24
N SER A 142 11.18 -7.42 -10.60
CA SER A 142 11.41 -8.78 -10.07
C SER A 142 10.51 -9.09 -8.89
N ASP A 143 10.24 -8.12 -8.02
CA ASP A 143 9.37 -8.32 -6.86
C ASP A 143 7.94 -8.61 -7.30
N ILE A 144 7.40 -7.82 -8.22
CA ILE A 144 6.07 -8.04 -8.78
C ILE A 144 5.97 -9.40 -9.48
N ARG A 145 7.06 -9.83 -10.15
CA ARG A 145 7.12 -11.17 -10.75
C ARG A 145 7.03 -12.26 -9.69
N LEU A 146 7.77 -12.14 -8.59
CA LEU A 146 7.78 -13.11 -7.49
C LEU A 146 6.43 -13.15 -6.78
N LEU A 147 5.80 -12.01 -6.54
CA LEU A 147 4.47 -11.94 -5.90
C LEU A 147 3.37 -12.55 -6.77
N ARG A 148 3.45 -12.40 -8.10
CA ARG A 148 2.49 -13.02 -9.02
C ARG A 148 2.74 -14.52 -9.22
N ASN A 149 4.01 -14.89 -9.29
CA ASN A 149 4.47 -16.24 -9.56
C ASN A 149 5.45 -16.65 -8.45
N PRO A 150 4.94 -17.06 -7.27
CA PRO A 150 5.78 -17.39 -6.13
C PRO A 150 6.69 -18.59 -6.43
N GLN A 151 7.80 -18.68 -5.71
CA GLN A 151 8.63 -19.87 -5.75
C GLN A 151 7.83 -21.06 -5.23
N ILE A 152 8.01 -22.22 -5.86
CA ILE A 152 7.25 -23.42 -5.57
C ILE A 152 8.15 -24.43 -4.85
N CYS A 153 7.61 -25.07 -3.81
CA CYS A 153 8.27 -26.17 -3.11
C CYS A 153 8.43 -27.37 -4.06
N PRO A 154 9.63 -27.96 -4.17
CA PRO A 154 9.87 -29.09 -5.06
C PRO A 154 9.08 -30.35 -4.68
N ASP A 155 8.72 -30.50 -3.39
CA ASP A 155 8.07 -31.71 -2.87
C ASP A 155 6.55 -31.63 -2.95
N CYS A 156 5.94 -30.57 -2.41
CA CYS A 156 4.48 -30.45 -2.35
C CYS A 156 3.86 -29.59 -3.46
N LEU A 157 4.68 -28.94 -4.30
CA LEU A 157 4.24 -28.04 -5.37
C LEU A 157 3.40 -26.83 -4.93
N ASN A 158 3.33 -26.55 -3.63
CA ASN A 158 2.71 -25.33 -3.10
C ASN A 158 3.71 -24.16 -3.06
N PRO A 159 3.21 -22.91 -3.08
CA PRO A 159 4.03 -21.72 -2.87
C PRO A 159 4.86 -21.78 -1.59
N ILE A 160 6.11 -21.35 -1.69
CA ILE A 160 6.98 -21.07 -0.55
C ILE A 160 6.69 -19.64 -0.10
N ILE A 161 6.26 -19.49 1.15
CA ILE A 161 5.98 -18.20 1.78
C ILE A 161 6.99 -17.95 2.89
N ASN A 162 7.37 -16.69 3.08
CA ASN A 162 8.25 -16.26 4.17
C ASN A 162 7.50 -15.23 5.03
N ILE A 163 7.39 -15.50 6.32
CA ILE A 163 6.64 -14.69 7.28
C ILE A 163 7.62 -14.24 8.36
N LEU A 164 7.75 -12.94 8.53
CA LEU A 164 8.56 -12.34 9.59
C LEU A 164 7.72 -12.26 10.85
N PHE A 165 8.22 -12.84 11.94
CA PHE A 165 7.65 -12.68 13.26
C PHE A 165 8.57 -11.82 14.12
N MET A 166 7.99 -10.82 14.79
CA MET A 166 8.71 -9.98 15.73
C MET A 166 8.12 -10.09 17.13
N GLU A 167 9.00 -10.18 18.12
CA GLU A 167 8.65 -10.17 19.55
C GLU A 167 9.71 -9.39 20.34
N PRO A 168 9.31 -8.68 21.42
CA PRO A 168 10.28 -8.05 22.30
C PRO A 168 11.02 -9.13 23.11
N GLU A 169 12.35 -9.04 23.20
CA GLU A 169 13.15 -9.90 24.07
C GLU A 169 13.92 -9.05 25.08
N GLY A 170 13.50 -9.14 26.34
CA GLY A 170 13.99 -8.28 27.41
C GLY A 170 13.61 -6.81 27.18
N TYR A 171 14.51 -5.90 27.55
CA TYR A 171 14.28 -4.44 27.48
C TYR A 171 15.01 -3.74 26.33
N TYR A 172 15.86 -4.45 25.60
CA TYR A 172 16.83 -3.83 24.69
C TYR A 172 16.79 -4.35 23.26
N GLN A 173 16.09 -5.46 23.01
CA GLN A 173 16.12 -6.10 21.70
C GLN A 173 14.73 -6.52 21.22
N THR A 174 14.57 -6.50 19.90
CA THR A 174 13.48 -7.15 19.19
C THR A 174 14.04 -8.41 18.55
N LYS A 175 13.53 -9.56 18.96
CA LYS A 175 13.82 -10.81 18.29
C LYS A 175 13.00 -10.88 17.01
N ILE A 176 13.66 -11.18 15.90
CA ILE A 176 13.03 -11.41 14.62
C ILE A 176 13.33 -12.82 14.16
N ASP A 177 12.27 -13.60 13.95
CA ASP A 177 12.32 -14.88 13.28
C ASP A 177 11.69 -14.77 11.89
N VAL A 178 12.22 -15.48 10.89
CA VAL A 178 11.53 -15.66 9.62
C VAL A 178 11.15 -17.11 9.44
N LEU A 179 9.84 -17.37 9.50
CA LEU A 179 9.24 -18.65 9.18
C LEU A 179 9.11 -18.79 7.66
N GLN A 180 9.78 -19.79 7.10
CA GLN A 180 9.50 -20.27 5.75
C GLN A 180 8.50 -21.41 5.82
N GLN A 181 7.45 -21.34 5.01
CA GLN A 181 6.39 -22.33 4.97
C GLN A 181 6.04 -22.71 3.53
N CYS A 182 5.67 -23.97 3.36
CA CYS A 182 4.92 -24.45 2.21
C CYS A 182 3.81 -25.42 2.68
N GLY A 183 3.19 -26.17 1.78
CA GLY A 183 2.11 -27.09 2.14
C GLY A 183 2.54 -28.36 2.88
N CYS A 184 3.84 -28.66 2.97
CA CYS A 184 4.35 -29.87 3.64
C CYS A 184 5.30 -29.61 4.80
N GLU A 185 5.85 -28.40 4.95
CA GLU A 185 6.83 -28.08 5.99
C GLU A 185 6.73 -26.60 6.40
N GLN A 186 7.07 -26.37 7.67
CA GLN A 186 7.28 -25.07 8.29
C GLN A 186 8.65 -25.09 8.98
N LYS A 187 9.48 -24.07 8.72
CA LYS A 187 10.83 -24.00 9.29
C LYS A 187 11.27 -22.56 9.49
N ILE A 188 11.87 -22.27 10.66
CA ILE A 188 12.58 -21.01 10.88
C ILE A 188 13.89 -21.03 10.08
N VAL A 189 14.01 -20.10 9.14
CA VAL A 189 15.17 -19.98 8.23
C VAL A 189 16.08 -18.80 8.57
N TYR A 190 15.63 -17.94 9.47
CA TYR A 190 16.39 -16.78 9.96
C TYR A 190 15.97 -16.48 11.39
N THR A 191 16.94 -16.16 12.24
CA THR A 191 16.75 -15.63 13.59
C THR A 191 17.85 -14.60 13.84
N ASP A 192 17.48 -13.39 14.25
CA ASP A 192 18.43 -12.36 14.66
C ASP A 192 17.79 -11.36 15.63
N TYR A 193 18.62 -10.55 16.27
CA TYR A 193 18.23 -9.60 17.30
C TYR A 193 18.52 -8.18 16.84
N TYR A 194 17.46 -7.40 16.72
CA TYR A 194 17.51 -6.00 16.35
C TYR A 194 17.35 -5.11 17.58
N ASP A 195 17.67 -3.84 17.44
CA ASP A 195 17.40 -2.84 18.47
C ASP A 195 15.90 -2.80 18.80
N VAL A 196 15.56 -2.63 20.09
CA VAL A 196 14.17 -2.58 20.57
C VAL A 196 13.30 -1.52 19.86
N SER A 197 13.91 -0.50 19.24
CA SER A 197 13.21 0.49 18.44
C SER A 197 12.38 -0.11 17.31
N VAL A 198 12.71 -1.30 16.78
CA VAL A 198 11.87 -1.96 15.77
C VAL A 198 10.48 -2.25 16.35
N TYR A 199 10.41 -2.94 17.49
CA TYR A 199 9.13 -3.22 18.14
C TYR A 199 8.48 -1.95 18.73
N ASN A 200 9.27 -1.06 19.34
CA ASN A 200 8.73 0.16 19.95
C ASN A 200 8.13 1.13 18.92
N ASN A 201 8.64 1.18 17.68
CA ASN A 201 8.05 2.00 16.62
C ASN A 201 6.69 1.45 16.17
N TYR A 202 6.53 0.12 16.16
CA TYR A 202 5.24 -0.52 15.94
C TYR A 202 4.24 -0.20 17.07
N GLU A 203 4.65 -0.38 18.33
CA GLU A 203 3.81 -0.04 19.49
C GLU A 203 3.44 1.45 19.51
N ALA A 204 4.39 2.33 19.18
CA ALA A 204 4.12 3.76 19.08
C ALA A 204 3.09 4.10 18.00
N ALA A 205 3.10 3.38 16.87
CA ALA A 205 2.08 3.54 15.82
C ALA A 205 0.68 3.13 16.30
N ILE A 206 0.57 2.18 17.22
CA ILE A 206 -0.70 1.82 17.86
C ILE A 206 -1.11 2.88 18.88
N HIS A 207 -0.22 3.18 19.83
CA HIS A 207 -0.50 4.09 20.94
C HIS A 207 -0.87 5.50 20.49
N GLN A 208 -0.37 5.95 19.33
CA GLN A 208 -0.75 7.24 18.74
C GLN A 208 -2.27 7.43 18.61
N PHE A 209 -3.05 6.35 18.43
CA PHE A 209 -4.49 6.42 18.19
C PHE A 209 -5.32 5.88 19.37
N GLU A 210 -4.70 5.28 20.39
CA GLU A 210 -5.39 4.52 21.44
C GLU A 210 -6.36 5.39 22.25
N ASP A 211 -5.91 6.55 22.71
CA ASP A 211 -6.72 7.49 23.50
C ASP A 211 -7.91 8.02 22.70
N ASP A 212 -7.70 8.39 21.43
CA ASP A 212 -8.74 8.92 20.55
C ASP A 212 -9.78 7.84 20.21
N ILE A 213 -9.34 6.62 19.89
CA ILE A 213 -10.23 5.48 19.63
C ILE A 213 -11.07 5.17 20.88
N ALA A 214 -10.46 5.14 22.07
CA ALA A 214 -11.17 4.88 23.32
C ALA A 214 -12.21 5.97 23.62
N ALA A 215 -11.88 7.24 23.40
CA ALA A 215 -12.80 8.36 23.58
C ALA A 215 -14.00 8.30 22.62
N VAL A 216 -13.75 7.98 21.35
CA VAL A 216 -14.80 7.87 20.33
C VAL A 216 -15.68 6.64 20.54
N GLN A 217 -15.10 5.53 21.00
CA GLN A 217 -15.87 4.34 21.34
C GLN A 217 -16.86 4.60 22.49
N GLN A 218 -16.50 5.46 23.45
CA GLN A 218 -17.40 5.88 24.52
C GLN A 218 -18.50 6.83 24.04
N SER A 219 -18.22 7.67 23.04
CA SER A 219 -19.22 8.60 22.48
C SER A 219 -20.22 7.91 21.55
N GLY A 220 -19.86 6.75 20.98
CA GLY A 220 -20.67 6.01 20.02
C GLY A 220 -20.64 6.59 18.61
N ASP A 221 -19.69 7.47 18.29
CA ASP A 221 -19.48 7.99 16.94
C ASP A 221 -18.77 6.94 16.07
N GLU A 222 -19.56 6.04 15.48
CA GLU A 222 -19.06 4.97 14.64
C GLU A 222 -18.26 5.47 13.43
N VAL A 223 -18.63 6.61 12.85
CA VAL A 223 -17.94 7.14 11.67
C VAL A 223 -16.51 7.50 12.05
N THR A 224 -16.33 8.35 13.07
CA THR A 224 -14.99 8.74 13.52
C THR A 224 -14.19 7.53 14.00
N TYR A 225 -14.84 6.55 14.62
CA TYR A 225 -14.18 5.30 15.05
C TYR A 225 -13.55 4.57 13.86
N TYR A 226 -14.33 4.31 12.79
CA TYR A 226 -13.79 3.64 11.60
C TYR A 226 -12.71 4.46 10.89
N GLN A 227 -12.79 5.79 10.93
CA GLN A 227 -11.74 6.65 10.37
C GLN A 227 -10.41 6.50 11.12
N LEU A 228 -10.44 6.52 12.45
CA LEU A 228 -9.24 6.36 13.28
C LEU A 228 -8.65 4.96 13.12
N MET A 229 -9.49 3.92 13.08
CA MET A 229 -9.05 2.56 12.82
C MET A 229 -8.33 2.44 11.46
N ALA A 230 -8.93 3.00 10.40
CA ALA A 230 -8.33 2.98 9.07
C ALA A 230 -6.99 3.73 9.01
N GLN A 231 -6.86 4.84 9.76
CA GLN A 231 -5.61 5.59 9.91
C GLN A 231 -4.54 4.78 10.64
N GLN A 232 -4.90 4.15 11.76
CA GLN A 232 -3.98 3.31 12.52
C GLN A 232 -3.47 2.14 11.66
N ASP A 233 -4.38 1.42 11.00
CA ASP A 233 -4.05 0.31 10.09
C ASP A 233 -3.11 0.76 8.96
N PHE A 234 -3.34 1.96 8.40
CA PHE A 234 -2.48 2.55 7.40
C PHE A 234 -1.08 2.84 7.94
N VAL A 235 -0.95 3.51 9.09
CA VAL A 235 0.34 3.87 9.68
C VAL A 235 1.15 2.61 10.00
N ILE A 236 0.52 1.60 10.61
CA ILE A 236 1.15 0.31 10.90
C ILE A 236 1.60 -0.36 9.60
N SER A 237 0.71 -0.48 8.62
CA SER A 237 1.02 -1.14 7.35
C SER A 237 2.15 -0.44 6.59
N ASN A 238 2.18 0.90 6.62
CA ASN A 238 3.21 1.69 5.98
C ASN A 238 4.57 1.51 6.69
N TYR A 239 4.61 1.49 8.02
CA TYR A 239 5.81 1.18 8.79
C TYR A 239 6.35 -0.21 8.46
N LEU A 240 5.50 -1.24 8.50
CA LEU A 240 5.91 -2.63 8.29
C LEU A 240 6.35 -2.90 6.85
N SER A 241 5.84 -2.13 5.89
CA SER A 241 6.29 -2.20 4.50
C SER A 241 7.78 -1.91 4.31
N LEU A 242 8.44 -1.26 5.29
CA LEU A 242 9.89 -1.02 5.27
C LEU A 242 10.71 -2.31 5.25
N VAL A 243 10.12 -3.47 5.61
CA VAL A 243 10.73 -4.79 5.45
C VAL A 243 11.16 -5.07 4.00
N ARG A 244 10.53 -4.41 3.02
CA ARG A 244 10.94 -4.48 1.61
C ARG A 244 12.41 -4.10 1.40
N ASN A 245 12.97 -3.23 2.26
CA ASN A 245 14.36 -2.75 2.20
C ASN A 245 15.37 -3.71 2.85
N ASN A 246 14.92 -4.58 3.75
CA ASN A 246 15.75 -5.59 4.38
C ASN A 246 14.99 -6.91 4.49
N ARG A 247 15.28 -7.83 3.57
CA ARG A 247 14.61 -9.13 3.46
C ARG A 247 15.43 -10.27 4.04
N MET A 248 16.50 -9.96 4.80
CA MET A 248 17.36 -10.96 5.45
C MET A 248 17.91 -12.02 4.47
N GLY A 249 18.23 -11.60 3.23
CA GLY A 249 18.70 -12.49 2.16
C GLY A 249 17.60 -13.33 1.49
N LEU A 250 16.34 -13.22 1.92
CA LEU A 250 15.21 -13.90 1.29
C LEU A 250 14.68 -13.10 0.08
N PRO A 251 14.06 -13.77 -0.91
CA PRO A 251 13.54 -13.08 -2.09
C PRO A 251 12.43 -12.07 -1.76
N ILE A 252 11.46 -12.48 -0.94
CA ILE A 252 10.30 -11.69 -0.51
C ILE A 252 9.92 -12.09 0.93
N ILE A 253 9.68 -11.09 1.79
CA ILE A 253 8.90 -11.26 3.01
C ILE A 253 7.43 -11.00 2.65
N HIS A 254 6.59 -12.00 2.84
CA HIS A 254 5.20 -11.96 2.37
C HIS A 254 4.24 -11.43 3.43
N ALA A 255 4.61 -11.53 4.70
CA ALA A 255 3.82 -11.02 5.81
C ALA A 255 4.69 -10.72 7.02
N VAL A 256 4.18 -9.85 7.89
CA VAL A 256 4.74 -9.56 9.21
C VAL A 256 3.68 -9.87 10.26
N GLY A 257 4.08 -10.64 11.27
CA GLY A 257 3.29 -10.92 12.45
C GLY A 257 3.99 -10.52 13.74
N VAL A 258 3.20 -10.33 14.78
CA VAL A 258 3.65 -10.02 16.13
C VAL A 258 3.17 -11.07 17.10
N LYS A 259 3.98 -11.36 18.10
CA LYS A 259 3.54 -12.20 19.21
C LYS A 259 2.45 -11.47 19.99
N SER A 260 1.34 -12.16 20.23
CA SER A 260 0.19 -11.62 20.93
C SER A 260 -0.44 -12.69 21.81
N TRP A 261 -1.02 -12.27 22.93
CA TRP A 261 -1.78 -13.15 23.81
C TRP A 261 -3.23 -13.23 23.33
N GLU A 262 -3.72 -14.44 23.04
CA GLU A 262 -5.09 -14.71 22.64
C GLU A 262 -5.82 -15.44 23.77
N TRP A 263 -6.93 -14.88 24.23
CA TRP A 263 -7.75 -15.47 25.30
C TRP A 263 -8.73 -16.50 24.72
N PHE A 264 -8.73 -17.73 25.27
CA PHE A 264 -9.79 -18.71 25.00
C PHE A 264 -11.03 -18.45 25.86
N ASN A 265 -10.79 -18.02 27.09
CA ASN A 265 -11.80 -17.71 28.10
C ASN A 265 -11.24 -16.67 29.08
N LYS A 266 -11.95 -16.37 30.17
CA LYS A 266 -11.54 -15.33 31.14
C LYS A 266 -10.23 -15.61 31.90
N HIS A 267 -9.72 -16.84 31.84
CA HIS A 267 -8.60 -17.31 32.64
C HIS A 267 -7.49 -17.95 31.82
N ASP A 268 -7.83 -18.56 30.69
CA ASP A 268 -6.90 -19.27 29.83
C ASP A 268 -6.73 -18.57 28.49
N GLY A 269 -5.50 -18.60 27.98
CA GLY A 269 -5.11 -18.13 26.67
C GLY A 269 -3.82 -18.78 26.22
N GLU A 270 -3.42 -18.49 25.00
CA GLU A 270 -2.16 -18.93 24.42
C GLU A 270 -1.45 -17.76 23.73
N TYR A 271 -0.14 -17.89 23.54
CA TYR A 271 0.56 -16.98 22.65
C TYR A 271 0.45 -17.45 21.21
N VAL A 272 0.06 -16.53 20.33
CA VAL A 272 0.01 -16.72 18.88
C VAL A 272 0.80 -15.62 18.19
N TYR A 273 1.22 -15.86 16.96
CA TYR A 273 1.63 -14.81 16.06
C TYR A 273 0.42 -14.29 15.29
N LYS A 274 0.03 -13.04 15.54
CA LYS A 274 -1.01 -12.33 14.78
C LYS A 274 -0.39 -11.62 13.58
N ILE A 275 -0.87 -11.89 12.37
CA ILE A 275 -0.42 -11.19 11.17
C ILE A 275 -1.04 -9.79 11.13
N ILE A 276 -0.18 -8.79 11.04
CA ILE A 276 -0.54 -7.37 11.07
C ILE A 276 -0.17 -6.64 9.77
N TRP A 277 0.57 -7.30 8.88
CA TRP A 277 0.83 -6.81 7.54
C TRP A 277 0.99 -7.98 6.57
N LYS A 278 0.43 -7.82 5.36
CA LYS A 278 0.55 -8.77 4.26
C LYS A 278 0.99 -8.01 3.02
N GLU A 279 1.90 -8.60 2.25
CA GLU A 279 2.34 -8.02 1.00
C GLU A 279 1.23 -8.12 -0.06
N ARG A 280 1.31 -7.24 -1.06
CA ARG A 280 0.39 -7.16 -2.19
C ARG A 280 0.12 -8.53 -2.81
N GLY A 281 -1.16 -8.92 -2.84
CA GLY A 281 -1.64 -10.13 -3.51
C GLY A 281 -1.42 -11.42 -2.72
N THR A 282 -1.05 -11.34 -1.44
CA THR A 282 -0.76 -12.52 -0.61
C THR A 282 -1.89 -12.91 0.34
N SER A 283 -2.90 -12.05 0.51
CA SER A 283 -3.98 -12.23 1.49
C SER A 283 -4.82 -13.50 1.34
N SER A 284 -4.87 -14.10 0.14
CA SER A 284 -5.69 -15.28 -0.12
C SER A 284 -5.07 -16.59 0.39
N TYR A 285 -3.77 -16.60 0.73
CA TYR A 285 -3.06 -17.82 1.13
C TYR A 285 -2.20 -17.68 2.40
N ILE A 286 -2.09 -16.48 2.95
CA ILE A 286 -1.46 -16.26 4.27
C ILE A 286 -2.55 -16.17 5.33
N GLN A 287 -2.43 -16.97 6.38
CA GLN A 287 -3.37 -17.00 7.50
C GLN A 287 -3.27 -15.71 8.32
N ASP A 288 -4.31 -15.38 9.09
CA ASP A 288 -4.29 -14.21 9.98
C ASP A 288 -3.59 -14.50 11.31
N LYS A 289 -3.44 -15.78 11.67
CA LYS A 289 -2.76 -16.24 12.87
C LYS A 289 -1.88 -17.45 12.58
N TYR A 290 -0.80 -17.58 13.35
CA TYR A 290 0.07 -18.75 13.40
C TYR A 290 0.35 -19.14 14.84
N ASP A 291 0.32 -20.44 15.14
CA ASP A 291 0.66 -20.95 16.46
C ASP A 291 2.18 -20.83 16.70
N ILE A 292 2.57 -20.60 17.95
CA ILE A 292 3.98 -20.59 18.35
C ILE A 292 4.34 -22.02 18.75
N SER A 293 5.01 -22.75 17.87
CA SER A 293 5.55 -24.07 18.22
C SER A 293 6.72 -23.90 19.19
N GLU A 294 6.61 -24.52 20.38
CA GLU A 294 7.68 -24.65 21.38
C GLU A 294 8.88 -25.49 20.88
#